data_AF-A0A357F3A6-F1
#
_entry.id   AF-A0A357F3A6-F1
#
_cell.length_a   1.000
_cell.length_b   1.000
_cell.length_c   1.000
_cell.angle_alpha   90.00
_cell.angle_beta   90.00
_cell.angle_gamma   90.00
#
_symmetry.space_group_name_H-M   'P 1'
#
loop_
_entity.id
_entity.type
_entity.pdbx_description
1 polymer ?
#
loop_
_entity_poly.entity_id
_entity_poly.type
_entity_poly.pdbx_seq_one_letter_code
_entity_poly.pdbx_strand_id
1 'polypeptide(L)'
;MTTARINLTESQANALHALARKTGKTEDELLREAVNSLIGHTENLPSETKSRLANLRRARGIWKERKDLPDFERLRAEWDRFDLGLD
;
A
#
# COMPACT_ATOMS: atom_id res chain seq x y z
N MET A 1 -15.08 10.84 15.04
CA MET A 1 -13.75 11.30 15.47
C MET A 1 -13.25 10.33 16.53
N THR A 2 -12.07 9.76 16.37
CA THR A 2 -11.43 8.88 17.35
C THR A 2 -10.27 9.64 18.03
N THR A 3 -9.99 9.31 19.28
CA THR A 3 -8.90 9.91 20.05
C THR A 3 -7.74 8.94 20.18
N ALA A 4 -6.52 9.44 20.13
CA ALA A 4 -5.30 8.68 20.38
C ALA A 4 -4.50 9.39 21.47
N ARG A 5 -3.84 8.62 22.35
CA ARG A 5 -2.91 9.16 23.35
C ARG A 5 -1.50 8.76 22.96
N ILE A 6 -0.58 9.71 22.98
CA ILE A 6 0.84 9.49 22.69
C ILE A 6 1.66 9.99 23.87
N ASN A 7 2.74 9.28 24.19
CA ASN A 7 3.70 9.75 25.18
C ASN A 7 4.88 10.38 24.44
N LEU A 8 5.24 11.60 24.84
CA LEU A 8 6.38 12.33 24.29
C LEU A 8 7.44 12.50 25.38
N THR A 9 8.71 12.53 24.97
CA THR A 9 9.76 13.06 25.84
C THR A 9 9.59 14.56 25.98
N GLU A 10 10.19 15.14 27.03
CA GLU A 10 10.19 16.59 27.24
C GLU A 10 10.80 17.34 26.04
N SER A 11 11.88 16.82 25.46
CA SER A 11 12.50 17.38 24.26
C SER A 11 11.58 17.37 23.04
N GLN A 12 10.80 16.31 22.84
CA GLN A 12 9.83 16.22 21.74
C GLN A 12 8.66 17.18 21.95
N ALA A 13 8.14 17.30 23.17
CA ALA A 13 7.09 18.25 23.51
C ALA A 13 7.54 19.71 23.26
N ASN A 14 8.75 20.06 23.71
CA ASN A 14 9.34 21.38 23.48
C ASN A 14 9.51 21.68 21.98
N ALA A 15 9.97 20.69 21.19
CA ALA A 15 10.08 20.83 19.75
C ALA A 15 8.72 21.03 19.07
N LEU A 16 7.69 20.30 19.51
CA LEU A 16 6.33 20.42 18.99
C LEU A 16 5.74 21.81 19.29
N HIS A 17 5.91 22.32 20.51
CA HIS A 17 5.51 23.69 20.87
C HIS A 17 6.22 24.75 20.03
N ALA A 18 7.53 24.59 19.78
CA ALA A 18 8.29 25.51 18.95
C ALA A 18 7.81 25.49 17.48
N LEU A 19 7.48 24.31 16.95
CA LEU A 19 6.90 24.15 15.62
C LEU A 19 5.51 24.78 15.51
N ALA A 20 4.66 24.62 16.52
CA ALA A 20 3.34 25.25 16.57
C ALA A 20 3.46 26.78 16.47
N ARG A 21 4.36 27.38 17.27
CA ARG A 21 4.63 28.83 17.22
C ARG A 21 5.17 29.29 15.87
N LYS A 22 6.09 28.52 15.28
CA LYS A 22 6.72 28.87 13.99
C LYS A 22 5.75 28.77 12.81
N THR A 23 4.85 27.80 12.84
CA THR A 23 3.94 27.50 11.72
C THR A 23 2.56 28.14 11.85
N GLY A 24 2.21 28.61 13.05
CA GLY A 24 0.86 29.11 13.36
C GLY A 24 -0.20 28.01 13.49
N LYS A 25 0.21 26.73 13.48
CA LYS A 25 -0.67 25.57 13.61
C LYS A 25 -0.78 25.14 15.08
N THR A 26 -1.87 24.47 15.41
CA THR A 26 -2.03 23.78 16.69
C THR A 26 -1.22 22.48 16.72
N GLU A 27 -0.96 21.98 17.92
CA GLU A 27 -0.25 20.71 18.11
C GLU A 27 -1.03 19.52 17.54
N ASP A 28 -2.37 19.50 17.63
CA ASP A 28 -3.19 18.45 17.02
C ASP A 28 -3.07 18.46 15.49
N GLU A 29 -3.08 19.64 14.88
CA GLU A 29 -2.89 19.76 13.42
C GLU A 29 -1.52 19.26 12.99
N LEU A 30 -0.46 19.61 13.73
CA LEU A 30 0.90 19.13 13.45
C LEU A 30 1.03 17.62 13.63
N LEU A 31 0.46 17.06 14.70
CA LEU A 31 0.46 15.61 14.93
C LEU A 31 -0.34 14.88 13.86
N ARG A 32 -1.50 15.41 13.46
CA ARG A 32 -2.32 14.86 12.39
C ARG A 32 -1.60 14.89 11.05
N GLU A 33 -0.92 15.99 10.74
CA GLU A 33 -0.12 16.13 9.51
C GLU A 33 1.08 15.18 9.52
N ALA A 34 1.77 15.03 10.65
CA ALA A 34 2.87 14.08 10.78
C ALA A 34 2.39 12.63 10.59
N VAL A 35 1.25 12.26 11.19
CA VAL A 35 0.63 10.93 11.00
C VAL A 35 0.22 10.73 9.54
N ASN A 36 -0.44 11.71 8.91
CA ASN A 36 -0.82 11.62 7.50
C ASN A 36 0.41 11.53 6.57
N SER A 37 1.47 12.28 6.87
CA SER A 37 2.71 12.23 6.09
C SER A 37 3.38 10.87 6.25
N LEU A 38 3.44 10.34 7.48
CA LEU A 38 3.92 8.99 7.74
C LEU A 38 3.09 7.97 6.97
N ILE A 39 1.76 8.07 7.04
CA ILE A 39 0.84 7.21 6.27
C ILE A 39 1.17 7.31 4.78
N GLY A 40 1.26 8.50 4.20
CA GLY A 40 1.59 8.71 2.79
C GLY A 40 2.96 8.14 2.38
N HIS A 41 3.99 8.29 3.22
CA HIS A 41 5.28 7.63 3.02
C HIS A 41 5.18 6.11 3.12
N THR A 42 4.26 5.64 3.96
CA THR A 42 3.90 4.23 4.11
C THR A 42 2.67 3.85 3.28
N GLU A 43 2.24 4.58 2.25
CA GLU A 43 1.11 4.11 1.39
C GLU A 43 1.55 2.94 0.49
N ASN A 44 2.86 2.60 0.56
CA ASN A 44 3.42 1.29 0.21
C ASN A 44 3.34 0.23 1.32
N LEU A 45 2.73 0.51 2.47
CA LEU A 45 2.23 -0.47 3.43
C LEU A 45 0.77 -0.73 3.06
N PRO A 46 0.53 -1.68 2.15
CA PRO A 46 -0.80 -2.24 2.06
C PRO A 46 -1.10 -2.86 3.42
N SER A 47 -2.36 -2.77 3.87
CA SER A 47 -2.96 -4.00 4.39
C SER A 47 -2.76 -5.02 3.27
N GLU A 48 -1.70 -5.84 3.37
CA GLU A 48 -1.14 -6.66 2.28
C GLU A 48 -2.22 -7.40 1.48
N THR A 49 -3.28 -7.80 2.18
CA THR A 49 -4.43 -8.50 1.63
C THR A 49 -5.38 -7.62 0.82
N LYS A 50 -5.63 -6.36 1.20
CA LYS A 50 -6.61 -5.48 0.54
C LYS A 50 -6.07 -4.87 -0.76
N SER A 51 -4.81 -4.45 -0.80
CA SER A 51 -4.24 -3.80 -1.99
C SER A 51 -3.98 -4.80 -3.12
N ARG A 52 -3.42 -5.97 -2.81
CA ARG A 52 -3.12 -7.01 -3.81
C ARG A 52 -4.38 -7.53 -4.50
N LEU A 53 -5.41 -7.91 -3.72
CA LEU A 53 -6.65 -8.44 -4.28
C LEU A 53 -7.40 -7.37 -5.10
N ALA A 54 -7.41 -6.13 -4.64
CA ALA A 54 -8.01 -5.02 -5.38
C ALA A 54 -7.29 -4.77 -6.72
N ASN A 55 -5.96 -4.80 -6.72
CA ASN A 55 -5.17 -4.63 -7.94
C ASN A 55 -5.35 -5.79 -8.92
N LEU A 56 -5.38 -7.05 -8.44
CA LEU A 56 -5.69 -8.22 -9.28
C LEU A 56 -7.09 -8.14 -9.87
N ARG A 57 -8.09 -7.68 -9.10
CA ARG A 57 -9.45 -7.47 -9.59
C ARG A 57 -9.52 -6.38 -10.65
N ARG A 58 -8.80 -5.27 -10.47
CA ARG A 58 -8.71 -4.18 -11.47
C ARG A 58 -8.04 -4.64 -12.76
N ALA A 59 -7.03 -5.50 -12.65
CA ALA A 59 -6.35 -6.08 -13.80
C ALA A 59 -7.15 -7.20 -14.49
N ARG A 60 -8.34 -7.59 -13.99
CA ARG A 60 -9.14 -8.64 -14.61
C ARG A 60 -9.56 -8.22 -16.03
N GLY A 61 -9.17 -9.01 -17.02
CA GLY A 61 -9.62 -8.84 -18.41
C GLY A 61 -8.84 -7.81 -19.22
N ILE A 62 -7.74 -7.25 -18.69
CA ILE A 62 -6.87 -6.30 -19.43
C ILE A 62 -6.30 -6.87 -20.73
N TRP A 63 -6.29 -8.20 -20.87
CA TRP A 63 -5.78 -8.91 -22.06
C TRP A 63 -6.87 -9.59 -22.88
N LYS A 64 -8.16 -9.43 -22.51
CA LYS A 64 -9.26 -10.19 -23.11
C LYS A 64 -9.43 -9.91 -24.61
N GLU A 65 -9.29 -8.65 -25.02
CA GLU A 65 -9.53 -8.21 -26.40
C GLU A 65 -8.22 -8.04 -27.20
N ARG A 66 -7.07 -8.42 -26.61
CA ARG A 66 -5.78 -8.35 -27.28
C ARG A 66 -5.66 -9.49 -28.28
N LYS A 67 -5.36 -9.15 -29.53
CA LYS A 67 -5.22 -10.11 -30.66
C LYS A 67 -3.76 -10.43 -30.98
N ASP A 68 -2.83 -9.76 -30.32
CA ASP A 68 -1.38 -9.90 -30.48
C ASP A 68 -0.77 -10.91 -29.50
N LEU A 69 -1.60 -11.54 -28.66
CA LEU A 69 -1.18 -12.50 -27.65
C LEU A 69 -1.16 -13.92 -28.22
N PRO A 70 -0.25 -14.78 -27.72
CA PRO A 70 -0.20 -16.18 -28.11
C PRO A 70 -1.43 -16.94 -27.61
N ASP A 71 -1.72 -18.07 -28.25
CA ASP A 71 -2.72 -19.02 -27.77
C ASP A 71 -2.24 -19.63 -26.44
N PHE A 72 -2.82 -19.15 -25.34
CA PHE A 72 -2.46 -19.56 -23.99
C PHE A 72 -2.84 -21.00 -23.67
N GLU A 73 -3.88 -21.54 -24.29
CA GLU A 73 -4.27 -22.94 -24.09
C GLU A 73 -3.21 -23.85 -24.72
N ARG A 74 -2.83 -23.55 -25.97
CA ARG A 74 -1.76 -24.27 -26.65
C ARG A 74 -0.44 -24.17 -25.89
N LEU A 75 -0.06 -22.96 -25.46
CA LEU A 75 1.19 -22.73 -24.73
C LEU A 75 1.22 -23.42 -23.35
N ARG A 76 0.06 -23.60 -22.71
CA ARG A 76 -0.06 -24.37 -21.47
C ARG A 76 0.04 -25.87 -21.73
N ALA A 77 -0.61 -26.39 -22.76
CA ALA A 77 -0.55 -27.80 -23.14
C ALA A 77 0.87 -28.26 -23.55
N GLU A 78 1.74 -27.32 -23.94
CA GLU A 78 3.16 -27.61 -24.19
C GLU A 78 3.91 -28.13 -22.95
N TRP A 79 3.43 -27.81 -21.74
CA TRP A 79 4.03 -28.26 -20.49
C TRP A 79 3.56 -29.66 -20.08
N ASP A 80 2.45 -30.16 -20.62
CA ASP A 80 1.98 -31.54 -20.39
C ASP A 80 2.98 -32.57 -20.94
N ARG A 81 3.86 -32.15 -21.86
CA ARG A 81 4.98 -32.96 -22.35
C ARG A 81 6.04 -33.27 -21.28
N PHE A 82 6.01 -32.55 -20.15
CA PHE A 82 6.83 -32.78 -18.98
C PHE A 82 6.06 -33.44 -17.83
N ASP A 83 4.85 -33.94 -18.09
CA ASP A 83 4.20 -34.92 -17.23
C ASP A 83 5.03 -36.22 -17.31
N LEU A 84 6.16 -36.20 -16.60
CA LEU A 84 7.00 -37.35 -16.33
C LEU A 84 6.11 -38.27 -15.52
N GLY A 85 5.55 -39.30 -16.16
CA GLY A 85 4.77 -40.35 -15.53
C GLY A 85 5.53 -40.94 -14.34
N LEU A 86 5.35 -40.33 -13.18
CA LEU A 86 5.75 -40.84 -11.89
C LEU A 86 4.54 -41.62 -11.38
N ASP A 87 4.37 -42.82 -11.93
CA ASP A 87 3.70 -43.93 -11.26
C ASP A 87 4.61 -44.50 -10.16
#